data_AF-A0A2T3G348-F1
#
_entry.id   AF-A0A2T3G348-F1
#
_cell.length_a   1.000
_cell.length_b   1.000
_cell.length_c   1.000
_cell.angle_alpha   90.00
_cell.angle_beta   90.00
_cell.angle_gamma   90.00
#
_symmetry.space_group_name_H-M   'P 1'
#
loop_
_entity.id
_entity.type
_entity.pdbx_description
1 polymer ?
#
loop_
_entity_poly.entity_id
_entity_poly.type
_entity_poly.pdbx_seq_one_letter_code
_entity_poly.pdbx_strand_id
1 'polypeptide(L)'
;MNDFLEIGKVIFFVVLGIVTILIAVLMAKGTPFLTKGMRKKYTEESVKNYCKNNCFAEIIFAMGLILEEIFQDGVIYYLGIGCLFLGAVFTVVASKKLVKK
;
A
#
# COMPACT_ATOMS: atom_id res chain seq x y z
N MET A 1 21.65 -1.89 24.30
CA MET A 1 21.73 -1.24 22.98
C MET A 1 20.74 -1.87 21.99
N ASN A 2 19.53 -2.26 22.44
CA ASN A 2 18.52 -2.92 21.61
C ASN A 2 17.21 -2.12 21.58
N ASP A 3 16.75 -1.59 22.72
CA ASP A 3 15.46 -0.90 22.82
C ASP A 3 15.35 0.34 21.91
N PHE A 4 16.42 1.14 21.82
CA PHE A 4 16.41 2.33 20.96
C PHE A 4 16.34 1.97 19.47
N LEU A 5 16.98 0.87 19.07
CA LEU A 5 16.93 0.37 17.70
C LEU A 5 15.55 -0.19 17.37
N GLU A 6 14.96 -0.92 18.30
CA GLU A 6 13.64 -1.53 18.18
C GLU A 6 12.52 -0.47 18.12
N ILE A 7 12.57 0.53 19.00
CA ILE A 7 11.69 1.71 18.94
C ILE A 7 11.88 2.46 17.62
N GLY A 8 13.13 2.63 17.18
CA GLY A 8 13.44 3.27 15.92
C GLY A 8 12.83 2.55 14.72
N LYS A 9 12.85 1.22 14.70
CA LYS A 9 12.22 0.40 13.66
C LYS A 9 10.70 0.55 13.65
N VAL A 10 10.04 0.42 14.80
CA VAL A 10 8.59 0.59 14.91
C VAL A 10 8.16 1.96 14.40
N ILE A 11 8.84 3.04 14.81
CA ILE A 11 8.56 4.40 14.34
C ILE A 11 8.71 4.49 12.82
N PHE A 12 9.80 3.93 12.28
CA PHE A 12 10.06 3.94 10.84
C PHE A 12 8.96 3.25 10.04
N PHE A 13 8.52 2.06 10.46
CA PHE A 13 7.46 1.31 9.77
C PHE A 13 6.09 1.96 9.91
N VAL A 14 5.77 2.57 11.05
CA VAL A 14 4.55 3.36 11.21
C VAL A 14 4.54 4.54 10.24
N VAL A 15 5.64 5.28 10.14
CA VAL A 15 5.78 6.39 9.19
C VAL A 15 5.64 5.90 7.75
N LEU A 16 6.28 4.79 7.39
CA LEU A 16 6.15 4.18 6.06
C LEU A 16 4.70 3.78 5.74
N GLY A 17 4.00 3.16 6.69
CA GLY A 17 2.60 2.78 6.53
C GLY A 17 1.71 4.01 6.27
N ILE A 18 1.88 5.08 7.03
CA ILE A 18 1.14 6.34 6.85
C ILE A 18 1.45 6.96 5.48
N VAL A 19 2.73 7.04 5.09
CA VAL A 19 3.14 7.60 3.78
C VAL A 19 2.53 6.78 2.63
N THR A 20 2.53 5.45 2.74
CA THR A 20 1.92 4.55 1.76
C THR A 20 0.42 4.85 1.59
N ILE A 21 -0.31 4.99 2.70
CA ILE A 21 -1.75 5.33 2.68
C ILE A 21 -1.98 6.70 2.04
N LEU A 22 -1.16 7.71 2.37
CA LEU A 22 -1.28 9.05 1.80
C LEU A 22 -1.08 9.04 0.28
N ILE A 23 -0.04 8.35 -0.21
CA ILE A 23 0.24 8.22 -1.63
C ILE A 23 -0.93 7.50 -2.33
N ALA A 24 -1.44 6.42 -1.74
CA ALA A 24 -2.57 5.66 -2.25
C ALA A 24 -3.84 6.53 -2.39
N VAL A 25 -4.17 7.31 -1.36
CA VAL A 25 -5.32 8.24 -1.38
C VAL A 25 -5.13 9.34 -2.42
N LEU A 26 -3.93 9.91 -2.53
CA LEU A 26 -3.64 10.94 -3.53
C LEU A 26 -3.74 10.38 -4.96
N MET A 27 -3.28 9.16 -5.20
CA MET A 27 -3.46 8.47 -6.48
C MET A 27 -4.94 8.23 -6.77
N ALA A 28 -5.73 7.78 -5.79
CA ALA A 28 -7.17 7.54 -5.93
C ALA A 28 -7.95 8.83 -6.28
N LYS A 29 -7.54 9.97 -5.71
CA LYS A 29 -8.07 11.30 -6.05
C LYS A 29 -7.65 11.77 -7.45
N GLY A 30 -6.77 11.04 -8.13
CA GLY A 30 -6.34 11.34 -9.48
C GLY A 30 -5.30 12.44 -9.58
N THR A 31 -4.51 12.67 -8.52
CA THR A 31 -3.43 13.67 -8.51
C THR A 31 -2.54 13.51 -9.76
N PRO A 32 -2.44 14.53 -10.63
CA PRO A 32 -1.75 14.41 -11.91
C PRO A 32 -0.29 14.02 -11.77
N PHE A 33 0.43 14.58 -10.79
CA PHE A 33 1.85 14.30 -10.57
C PHE A 33 2.13 12.80 -10.36
N LEU A 34 1.33 12.12 -9.53
CA LEU A 34 1.49 10.70 -9.21
C LEU A 34 0.99 9.76 -10.33
N THR A 35 0.04 10.20 -11.15
CA THR A 35 -0.60 9.35 -12.17
C THR A 35 -0.13 9.64 -13.60
N LYS A 36 0.67 10.70 -13.83
CA LYS A 36 1.15 11.13 -15.16
C LYS A 36 1.85 10.01 -15.94
N GLY A 37 2.72 9.24 -15.29
CA GLY A 37 3.44 8.14 -15.94
C GLY A 37 2.51 7.04 -16.44
N MET A 38 1.53 6.65 -15.63
CA MET A 38 0.54 5.64 -16.02
C MET A 38 -0.37 6.14 -17.14
N ARG A 39 -0.85 7.39 -17.05
CA ARG A 39 -1.69 8.01 -18.08
C ARG A 39 -1.00 8.17 -19.42
N LYS A 40 0.34 8.18 -19.48
CA LYS A 40 1.06 8.13 -20.77
C LYS A 40 0.95 6.76 -21.46
N LYS A 41 0.84 5.67 -20.69
CA LYS A 41 0.90 4.29 -21.19
C LYS A 41 -0.47 3.61 -21.28
N TYR A 42 -1.40 3.99 -20.42
CA TYR A 42 -2.69 3.32 -20.24
C TYR A 42 -3.85 4.30 -20.44
N THR A 43 -5.04 3.76 -20.73
CA THR A 43 -6.26 4.57 -20.91
C THR A 43 -6.65 5.29 -19.61
N GLU A 44 -7.24 6.49 -19.73
CA GLU A 44 -7.64 7.29 -18.55
C GLU A 44 -8.62 6.53 -17.64
N GLU A 45 -9.57 5.81 -18.24
CA GLU A 45 -10.55 5.01 -17.51
C GLU A 45 -9.91 3.86 -16.73
N SER A 46 -9.00 3.11 -17.36
CA SER A 46 -8.33 1.99 -16.69
C SER A 46 -7.39 2.47 -15.56
N VAL A 47 -6.71 3.61 -15.76
CA VAL A 47 -5.90 4.26 -14.71
C VAL A 47 -6.77 4.69 -13.52
N LYS A 48 -7.92 5.32 -13.77
CA LYS A 48 -8.84 5.75 -12.71
C LYS A 48 -9.36 4.55 -11.90
N ASN A 49 -9.76 3.48 -12.59
CA ASN A 49 -10.23 2.26 -11.94
C ASN A 49 -9.11 1.57 -11.15
N TYR A 50 -7.90 1.51 -11.71
CA TYR A 50 -6.72 1.00 -11.00
C TYR A 50 -6.44 1.81 -9.74
N CYS A 51 -6.33 3.13 -9.83
CA CYS A 51 -6.00 3.97 -8.67
C CYS A 51 -7.03 3.81 -7.53
N LYS A 52 -8.32 3.69 -7.86
CA LYS A 52 -9.38 3.45 -6.87
C LYS A 52 -9.24 2.09 -6.18
N ASN A 53 -9.05 1.02 -6.96
CA ASN A 53 -8.94 -0.34 -6.41
C ASN A 53 -7.61 -0.56 -5.69
N ASN A 54 -6.52 -0.01 -6.23
CA ASN A 54 -5.19 -0.06 -5.61
C ASN A 54 -5.19 0.69 -4.27
N CYS A 55 -5.97 1.77 -4.13
CA CYS A 55 -6.04 2.49 -2.86
C CYS A 55 -6.46 1.58 -1.69
N PHE A 56 -7.42 0.70 -1.91
CA PHE A 56 -7.86 -0.25 -0.90
C PHE A 56 -6.79 -1.32 -0.62
N ALA A 57 -6.14 -1.81 -1.68
CA ALA A 57 -5.05 -2.78 -1.57
C ALA A 57 -3.85 -2.24 -0.76
N GLU A 58 -3.44 -1.00 -1.04
CA GLU A 58 -2.36 -0.30 -0.33
C GLU A 58 -2.71 -0.03 1.15
N ILE A 59 -3.98 0.26 1.44
CA ILE A 59 -4.44 0.42 2.84
C ILE A 59 -4.33 -0.90 3.61
N ILE A 60 -4.75 -2.02 3.00
CA ILE A 60 -4.59 -3.36 3.60
C ILE A 60 -3.11 -3.68 3.79
N PHE A 61 -2.29 -3.41 2.77
CA PHE A 61 -0.84 -3.64 2.83
C PHE A 61 -0.18 -2.83 3.95
N ALA A 62 -0.48 -1.53 4.05
CA ALA A 62 0.04 -0.65 5.09
C ALA A 62 -0.40 -1.08 6.50
N MET A 63 -1.65 -1.54 6.66
CA MET A 63 -2.10 -2.13 7.92
C MET A 63 -1.29 -3.38 8.27
N GLY A 64 -1.03 -4.25 7.29
CA GLY A 64 -0.18 -5.42 7.49
C GLY A 64 1.23 -5.07 7.97
N LEU A 65 1.84 -4.07 7.33
CA LEU A 65 3.17 -3.53 7.67
C LEU A 65 3.25 -3.02 9.12
N ILE A 66 2.22 -2.27 9.55
CA ILE A 66 2.15 -1.72 10.90
C ILE A 66 1.91 -2.83 11.94
N LEU A 67 1.00 -3.78 11.64
CA LEU A 67 0.67 -4.87 12.56
C LEU A 67 1.83 -5.85 12.74
N GLU A 68 2.53 -6.22 11.65
CA GLU A 68 3.70 -7.11 11.71
C GLU A 68 4.80 -6.53 12.61
N GLU A 69 5.07 -5.22 12.50
CA GLU A 69 6.18 -4.61 13.24
C GLU A 69 5.82 -4.32 14.71
N ILE A 70 4.57 -3.94 15.00
CA ILE A 70 4.13 -3.67 16.38
C ILE A 70 4.00 -4.98 17.18
N PHE A 71 3.47 -6.03 16.55
CA PHE A 71 3.21 -7.30 17.21
C PHE A 71 4.21 -8.32 16.71
N GLN A 72 5.24 -8.61 17.49
CA GLN A 72 6.31 -9.52 17.09
C GLN A 72 5.95 -11.01 17.23
N ASP A 73 4.83 -11.34 17.87
CA ASP A 73 4.29 -12.70 17.95
C ASP A 73 2.75 -12.74 18.06
N GLY A 74 2.20 -13.96 18.04
CA GLY A 74 0.78 -14.21 18.28
C GLY A 74 -0.14 -13.97 17.08
N VAL A 75 -1.45 -13.98 17.33
CA VAL A 75 -2.48 -13.95 16.28
C VAL A 75 -2.43 -12.66 15.46
N ILE A 76 -2.10 -11.53 16.10
CA ILE A 76 -2.06 -10.22 15.45
C ILE A 76 -0.87 -10.12 14.48
N TYR A 77 0.28 -10.71 14.82
CA TYR A 77 1.42 -10.82 13.91
C TYR A 77 1.03 -11.56 12.62
N TYR A 78 0.42 -12.75 12.74
CA TYR A 78 -0.02 -13.52 11.58
C TYR A 78 -1.13 -12.84 10.78
N LEU A 79 -2.01 -12.07 11.44
CA LEU A 79 -2.97 -11.21 10.78
C LEU A 79 -2.26 -10.12 9.95
N GLY A 80 -1.20 -9.52 10.50
CA GLY A 80 -0.33 -8.57 9.80
C GLY A 80 0.25 -9.16 8.51
N ILE A 81 0.86 -10.35 8.60
CA ILE A 81 1.37 -11.10 7.43
C ILE A 81 0.25 -11.38 6.42
N GLY A 82 -0.93 -11.80 6.89
CA GLY A 82 -2.09 -12.03 6.05
C GLY A 82 -2.52 -10.77 5.28
N CYS A 83 -2.54 -9.61 5.95
CA CYS A 83 -2.81 -8.32 5.32
C CYS A 83 -1.74 -7.95 4.29
N LEU A 84 -0.45 -8.15 4.57
CA LEU A 84 0.62 -7.89 3.59
C LEU A 84 0.43 -8.71 2.32
N PHE A 85 0.16 -10.01 2.48
CA PHE A 85 -0.07 -10.90 1.35
C PHE A 85 -1.32 -10.49 0.56
N LEU A 86 -2.44 -10.24 1.24
CA LEU A 86 -3.70 -9.85 0.59
C LEU A 86 -3.59 -8.51 -0.14
N GLY A 87 -2.95 -7.52 0.49
CA GLY A 87 -2.67 -6.23 -0.13
C GLY A 87 -1.87 -6.38 -1.42
N ALA A 88 -0.77 -7.14 -1.39
CA ALA A 88 0.05 -7.40 -2.56
C ALA A 88 -0.74 -8.12 -3.68
N VAL A 89 -1.53 -9.15 -3.33
CA VAL A 89 -2.36 -9.88 -4.30
C VAL A 89 -3.39 -8.94 -4.95
N PHE A 90 -4.08 -8.10 -4.17
CA PHE A 90 -5.05 -7.15 -4.71
C PHE A 90 -4.42 -6.08 -5.59
N THR A 91 -3.22 -5.59 -5.25
CA THR A 91 -2.45 -4.67 -6.11
C THR A 91 -2.13 -5.30 -7.47
N VAL A 92 -1.72 -6.58 -7.50
CA VAL A 92 -1.46 -7.30 -8.74
C VAL A 92 -2.75 -7.50 -9.55
N VAL A 93 -3.84 -7.89 -8.89
CA VAL A 93 -5.15 -8.06 -9.54
C VAL A 93 -5.66 -6.74 -10.13
N ALA A 94 -5.50 -5.63 -9.42
CA ALA A 94 -5.84 -4.30 -9.93
C ALA A 94 -4.98 -3.94 -11.14
N SER A 95 -3.67 -4.21 -11.09
CA SER A 95 -2.71 -3.92 -12.17
C SER A 95 -3.04 -4.66 -13.46
N LYS A 96 -3.51 -5.91 -13.38
CA LYS A 96 -3.93 -6.71 -14.55
C LYS A 96 -5.12 -6.12 -15.32
N LYS A 97 -5.89 -5.22 -14.69
CA LYS A 97 -7.03 -4.53 -15.32
C LYS A 97 -6.62 -3.25 -16.06
N LEU A 98 -5.34 -2.88 -16.07
CA LEU A 98 -4.83 -1.75 -16.85
C LEU A 98 -4.87 -2.06 -18.36
N VAL A 99 -5.36 -1.10 -19.14
CA VAL A 99 -5.50 -1.24 -20.60
C VAL A 99 -4.56 -0.25 -21.26
N LYS A 100 -3.67 -0.74 -22.14
CA LYS A 100 -2.72 0.13 -22.87
C LYS A 100 -3.46 1.03 -23.87
N LYS A 101 -2.89 2.21 -24.12
CA LYS A 101 -3.29 3.07 -25.24
C LYS A 101 -2.85 2.45 -26.56
#